data_AF-A0ABD6BAF6-F1
#
_entry.id   AF-A0ABD6BAF6-F1
#
_cell.length_a   1.000
_cell.length_b   1.000
_cell.length_c   1.000
_cell.angle_alpha   90.00
_cell.angle_beta   90.00
_cell.angle_gamma   90.00
#
_symmetry.space_group_name_H-M   'P 1'
#
loop_
_entity.id
_entity.type
_entity.pdbx_description
1 polymer ?
#
loop_
_entity_poly.entity_id
_entity_poly.type
_entity_poly.pdbx_seq_one_letter_code
_entity_poly.pdbx_strand_id
1 'polypeptide(L)'
;LVGTVERGVTTEGERIVDALRRVAGGERLELGASALVAVLLLTAGTVGVVGLNVDYWNSASEEDRAVLQWAQPENDLQRTMDDVAAIADGTDGTDVLFYGTSVGGGTQFYVANESSLDQPPPGGPSWHSRLPLPWYLERAGATVNSSAPDTPPDEALVDAPPVVIAHDDAREEIAAELDGYAVREHRFKLWGEDIVVFLDRDALSRV
;
A
#
# COMPACT_ATOMS: atom_id res chain seq x y z
N LEU A 1 -22.89 -40.67 -58.81
CA LEU A 1 -23.08 -40.42 -57.36
C LEU A 1 -21.99 -39.45 -56.95
N VAL A 2 -22.25 -38.14 -57.07
CA VAL A 2 -22.62 -37.21 -55.97
C VAL A 2 -21.43 -36.98 -55.04
N GLY A 3 -20.93 -35.77 -54.77
CA GLY A 3 -21.31 -34.40 -55.11
C GLY A 3 -20.50 -33.47 -54.19
N THR A 4 -19.74 -32.54 -54.77
CA THR A 4 -18.89 -31.59 -54.04
C THR A 4 -19.74 -30.40 -53.57
N VAL A 5 -19.49 -30.01 -52.32
CA VAL A 5 -20.10 -28.90 -51.59
C VAL A 5 -19.65 -27.56 -52.18
N GLU A 6 -20.58 -26.70 -52.57
CA GLU A 6 -20.37 -25.25 -52.66
C GLU A 6 -21.47 -24.53 -51.85
N ARG A 7 -21.08 -23.97 -50.70
CA ARG A 7 -21.89 -23.04 -49.92
C ARG A 7 -21.64 -21.63 -50.48
N GLY A 8 -22.67 -21.00 -51.02
CA GLY A 8 -22.66 -19.59 -51.38
C GLY A 8 -22.66 -18.69 -50.15
N VAL A 9 -21.65 -17.81 -50.06
CA VAL A 9 -21.62 -16.64 -49.18
C VAL A 9 -20.91 -15.51 -49.94
N THR A 10 -21.61 -14.80 -50.82
CA THR A 10 -21.02 -13.67 -51.57
C THR A 10 -21.90 -12.43 -51.68
N THR A 11 -22.99 -12.31 -50.91
CA THR A 11 -23.94 -11.19 -51.10
C THR A 11 -23.76 -10.03 -50.10
N GLU A 12 -23.00 -10.20 -49.02
CA GLU A 12 -22.96 -9.22 -47.92
C GLU A 12 -21.77 -8.23 -48.03
N GLY A 13 -20.65 -8.66 -48.60
CA GLY A 13 -19.43 -7.84 -48.72
C GLY A 13 -19.55 -6.67 -49.70
N GLU A 14 -20.22 -6.87 -50.84
CA GLU A 14 -20.39 -5.81 -51.86
C GLU A 14 -21.23 -4.64 -51.35
N ARG A 15 -22.22 -4.90 -50.49
CA ARG A 15 -23.12 -3.86 -49.96
C ARG A 15 -22.40 -2.89 -49.03
N ILE A 16 -21.41 -3.37 -48.28
CA ILE A 16 -20.64 -2.55 -47.33
C ILE A 16 -19.66 -1.65 -48.07
N VAL A 17 -19.01 -2.17 -49.11
CA VAL A 17 -18.05 -1.41 -49.92
C VAL A 17 -18.74 -0.31 -50.72
N ASP A 18 -19.92 -0.59 -51.29
CA ASP A 18 -20.73 0.40 -52.01
C ASP A 18 -21.27 1.50 -51.10
N ALA A 19 -21.65 1.15 -49.87
CA ALA A 19 -22.07 2.13 -48.86
C ALA A 19 -20.94 3.08 -48.49
N LEU A 20 -19.72 2.56 -48.31
CA LEU A 20 -18.54 3.38 -47.98
C LEU A 20 -18.15 4.33 -49.13
N ARG A 21 -18.25 3.88 -50.38
CA ARG A 21 -17.92 4.70 -51.56
C ARG A 21 -18.89 5.87 -51.74
N ARG A 22 -20.18 5.70 -51.40
CA ARG A 22 -21.18 6.79 -51.46
C ARG A 22 -20.96 7.88 -50.41
N VAL A 23 -20.48 7.52 -49.22
CA VAL A 23 -20.18 8.50 -48.16
C VAL A 23 -19.00 9.40 -48.54
N ALA A 24 -17.99 8.85 -49.23
CA ALA A 24 -16.83 9.62 -49.69
C ALA A 24 -17.14 10.55 -50.89
N GLY A 25 -18.25 10.33 -51.60
CA GLY A 25 -18.60 11.00 -52.86
C GLY A 25 -19.32 12.35 -52.74
N GLY A 26 -19.68 12.80 -51.53
CA GLY A 26 -20.21 14.16 -51.33
C GLY A 26 -21.62 14.41 -51.89
N GLU A 27 -22.46 13.38 -52.04
CA GLU A 27 -23.88 13.54 -52.34
C GLU A 27 -24.67 13.68 -51.03
N ARG A 28 -25.64 14.61 -50.94
CA ARG A 28 -26.49 14.77 -49.74
C ARG A 28 -27.25 13.47 -49.48
N LEU A 29 -26.79 12.70 -48.51
CA LEU A 29 -27.49 11.51 -48.04
C LEU A 29 -28.74 11.95 -47.27
N GLU A 30 -29.94 11.67 -47.80
CA GLU A 30 -31.13 11.60 -46.96
C GLU A 30 -31.02 10.31 -46.12
N LEU A 31 -30.25 10.39 -45.04
CA LEU A 31 -30.11 9.33 -44.07
C LEU A 31 -31.44 9.22 -43.31
N GLY A 32 -32.22 8.19 -43.62
CA GLY A 32 -33.36 7.80 -42.79
C GLY A 32 -32.89 7.61 -41.33
N ALA A 33 -33.76 7.91 -40.36
CA ALA A 33 -33.41 7.98 -38.94
C ALA A 33 -32.58 6.77 -38.44
N SER A 34 -32.84 5.57 -38.96
CA SER A 34 -32.12 4.33 -38.65
C SER A 34 -30.64 4.37 -39.03
N ALA A 35 -30.29 4.98 -40.17
CA ALA A 35 -28.91 5.11 -40.62
C ALA A 35 -28.13 6.13 -39.79
N LEU A 36 -28.81 7.21 -39.37
CA LEU A 36 -28.23 8.19 -38.45
C LEU A 36 -27.94 7.55 -37.08
N VAL A 37 -28.88 6.76 -36.55
CA VAL A 37 -28.70 6.02 -35.29
C VAL A 37 -27.56 5.02 -35.39
N ALA A 38 -27.43 4.30 -36.52
CA ALA A 38 -26.33 3.35 -36.72
C ALA A 38 -24.96 4.05 -36.74
N VAL A 39 -24.83 5.18 -37.45
CA VAL A 39 -23.61 5.99 -37.45
C VAL A 39 -23.30 6.51 -36.04
N LEU A 40 -24.31 7.01 -35.33
CA LEU A 40 -24.16 7.55 -33.98
C LEU A 40 -23.72 6.46 -32.97
N LEU A 41 -24.27 5.24 -33.09
CA LEU A 41 -23.85 4.07 -32.32
C LEU A 41 -22.43 3.60 -32.67
N LEU A 42 -22.04 3.66 -33.94
CA LEU A 42 -20.67 3.32 -34.38
C LEU A 42 -19.63 4.34 -33.87
N THR A 43 -19.97 5.63 -33.84
CA THR A 43 -19.13 6.68 -33.23
C THR A 43 -19.11 6.60 -31.70
N ALA A 44 -20.23 6.28 -31.05
CA ALA A 44 -20.25 6.08 -29.59
C ALA A 44 -19.47 4.82 -29.16
N GLY A 45 -19.54 3.75 -29.96
CA GLY A 45 -18.81 2.51 -29.71
C GLY A 45 -17.28 2.64 -29.86
N THR A 46 -16.79 3.54 -30.72
CA THR A 46 -15.34 3.77 -30.88
C THR A 46 -14.75 4.66 -29.78
N VAL A 47 -15.53 5.59 -29.20
CA VAL A 47 -15.09 6.40 -28.04
C VAL A 47 -15.17 5.63 -26.72
N GLY A 48 -16.10 4.66 -26.60
CA GLY A 48 -16.26 3.86 -25.37
C GLY A 48 -15.23 2.76 -25.15
N VAL A 49 -14.53 2.29 -26.19
CA VAL A 49 -13.62 1.13 -26.09
C VAL A 49 -12.15 1.53 -25.83
N VAL A 50 -11.75 2.78 -26.12
CA VAL A 50 -10.34 3.21 -25.96
C VAL A 50 -10.07 3.92 -24.61
N GLY A 51 -11.11 4.37 -23.90
CA GLY A 51 -10.93 5.18 -22.68
C GLY A 51 -11.12 4.49 -21.33
N LEU A 52 -11.54 3.22 -21.28
CA LEU A 52 -12.01 2.60 -20.02
C LEU A 52 -11.30 1.31 -19.61
N ASN A 53 -10.18 0.93 -20.24
CA ASN A 53 -9.49 -0.33 -19.92
C ASN A 53 -7.97 -0.26 -19.72
N VAL A 54 -7.34 0.92 -19.74
CA VAL A 54 -5.88 1.00 -19.65
C VAL A 54 -5.38 1.32 -18.24
N ASP A 55 -6.11 2.12 -17.46
CA ASP A 55 -5.57 2.63 -16.19
C ASP A 55 -5.68 1.68 -14.99
N TYR A 56 -6.49 0.62 -15.07
CA TYR A 56 -6.69 -0.28 -13.92
C TYR A 56 -5.91 -1.59 -13.99
N TRP A 57 -5.35 -1.94 -15.16
CA TRP A 57 -4.84 -3.29 -15.41
C TRP A 57 -3.32 -3.43 -15.46
N ASN A 58 -2.56 -2.36 -15.19
CA ASN A 58 -1.10 -2.45 -15.35
C ASN A 58 -0.24 -1.55 -14.45
N SER A 59 -0.69 -1.22 -13.24
CA SER A 59 0.09 -0.44 -12.27
C SER A 59 1.36 -1.15 -11.75
N ALA A 60 1.64 -2.36 -12.23
CA ALA A 60 2.84 -3.14 -11.92
C ALA A 60 3.71 -3.46 -13.14
N SER A 61 3.40 -2.95 -14.35
CA SER A 61 4.32 -3.09 -15.50
C SER A 61 5.53 -2.18 -15.35
N GLU A 62 6.69 -2.69 -15.77
CA GLU A 62 7.97 -1.97 -15.69
C GLU A 62 8.00 -0.67 -16.53
N GLU A 63 7.10 -0.52 -17.50
CA GLU A 63 7.02 0.67 -18.36
C GLU A 63 6.26 1.85 -17.70
N ASP A 64 5.31 1.56 -16.81
CA ASP A 64 4.55 2.57 -16.05
C ASP A 64 4.89 2.48 -14.55
N ARG A 65 6.16 2.75 -14.22
CA ARG A 65 6.62 3.02 -12.84
C ARG A 65 6.14 4.39 -12.36
N ALA A 66 4.88 4.74 -12.60
CA ALA A 66 4.25 5.82 -11.87
C ALA A 66 4.23 5.38 -10.41
N VAL A 67 5.18 5.90 -9.63
CA VAL A 67 5.24 5.65 -8.19
C VAL A 67 3.92 6.17 -7.61
N LEU A 68 2.99 5.25 -7.39
CA LEU A 68 1.75 5.52 -6.69
C LEU A 68 2.15 5.78 -5.23
N GLN A 69 2.41 7.04 -4.92
CA GLN A 69 2.76 7.59 -3.59
C GLN A 69 1.56 7.51 -2.61
N TRP A 70 0.82 6.41 -2.61
CA TRP A 70 -0.47 6.27 -1.90
C TRP A 70 -0.36 5.90 -0.42
N ALA A 71 0.81 6.09 0.19
CA ALA A 71 0.98 5.80 1.62
C ALA A 71 2.12 6.60 2.26
N GLN A 72 2.40 7.84 1.83
CA GLN A 72 3.29 8.67 2.64
C GLN A 72 2.54 9.07 3.91
N PRO A 73 3.02 8.65 5.10
CA PRO A 73 2.43 9.08 6.36
C PRO A 73 2.40 10.61 6.43
N GLU A 74 1.50 11.15 7.24
CA GLU A 74 1.53 12.57 7.61
C GLU A 74 2.98 12.93 8.03
N ASN A 75 3.50 14.08 7.56
CA ASN A 75 4.88 14.53 7.80
C ASN A 75 5.34 14.42 9.27
N ASP A 76 4.39 14.40 10.21
CA ASP A 76 4.64 14.30 11.63
C ASP A 76 5.24 12.95 12.04
N LEU A 77 4.81 11.82 11.44
CA LEU A 77 5.46 10.53 11.69
C LEU A 77 6.89 10.52 11.15
N GLN A 78 7.11 11.08 9.96
CA GLN A 78 8.45 11.18 9.38
C GLN A 78 9.42 11.93 10.30
N ARG A 79 9.01 13.08 10.85
CA ARG A 79 9.85 13.84 11.80
C ARG A 79 10.14 13.06 13.07
N THR A 80 9.18 12.30 13.59
CA THR A 80 9.43 11.40 14.73
C THR A 80 10.42 10.30 14.36
N MET A 81 10.35 9.75 13.14
CA MET A 81 11.32 8.75 12.66
C MET A 81 12.72 9.34 12.45
N ASP A 82 12.84 10.62 12.08
CA ASP A 82 14.13 11.32 12.02
C ASP A 82 14.77 11.43 13.42
N ASP A 83 13.97 11.75 14.44
CA ASP A 83 14.45 11.78 15.84
C ASP A 83 14.84 10.38 16.34
N VAL A 84 14.04 9.35 16.01
CA VAL A 84 14.36 7.94 16.32
C VAL A 84 15.68 7.53 15.67
N ALA A 85 15.91 7.92 14.41
CA ALA A 85 17.16 7.63 13.72
C ALA A 85 18.36 8.30 14.39
N ALA A 86 18.20 9.54 14.87
CA ALA A 86 19.27 10.23 15.59
C ALA A 86 19.57 9.59 16.96
N ILE A 87 18.53 9.10 17.66
CA ILE A 87 18.70 8.39 18.94
C ILE A 87 19.45 7.06 18.75
N ALA A 88 19.13 6.32 17.69
CA ALA A 88 19.75 5.03 17.38
C ALA A 88 21.25 5.14 17.09
N ASP A 89 21.73 6.23 16.47
CA ASP A 89 23.16 6.44 16.17
C ASP A 89 24.04 6.57 17.43
N GLY A 90 23.44 6.86 18.58
CA GLY A 90 24.13 7.10 19.85
C GLY A 90 24.03 5.98 20.89
N THR A 91 23.43 4.84 20.56
CA THR A 91 23.06 3.79 21.52
C THR A 91 23.76 2.47 21.18
N ASP A 92 24.16 1.73 22.23
CA ASP A 92 24.60 0.34 22.11
C ASP A 92 23.47 -0.59 22.56
N GLY A 93 23.18 -1.64 21.79
CA GLY A 93 22.16 -2.63 22.14
C GLY A 93 20.87 -2.48 21.31
N THR A 94 19.72 -2.76 21.91
CA THR A 94 18.42 -2.54 21.25
C THR A 94 18.12 -1.05 21.25
N ASP A 95 17.89 -0.47 20.08
CA ASP A 95 17.51 0.94 19.93
C ASP A 95 16.00 1.12 20.04
N VAL A 96 15.25 0.18 19.45
CA VAL A 96 13.80 0.23 19.35
C VAL A 96 13.17 -1.08 19.81
N LEU A 97 12.26 -0.99 20.78
CA LEU A 97 11.38 -2.09 21.16
C LEU A 97 9.99 -1.88 20.55
N PHE A 98 9.54 -2.85 19.75
CA PHE A 98 8.13 -2.98 19.42
C PHE A 98 7.40 -3.68 20.57
N TYR A 99 6.47 -2.97 21.22
CA TYR A 99 5.63 -3.57 22.24
C TYR A 99 4.56 -4.44 21.57
N GLY A 100 4.67 -5.76 21.71
CA GLY A 100 3.71 -6.70 21.15
C GLY A 100 2.34 -6.54 21.81
N THR A 101 1.26 -6.45 21.03
CA THR A 101 -0.09 -6.22 21.58
C THR A 101 -1.11 -7.16 20.95
N SER A 102 -1.99 -7.73 21.77
CA SER A 102 -3.13 -8.53 21.32
C SER A 102 -4.35 -7.63 21.11
N VAL A 103 -4.67 -7.31 19.86
CA VAL A 103 -5.77 -6.41 19.47
C VAL A 103 -6.54 -6.96 18.27
N GLY A 104 -7.85 -6.70 18.20
CA GLY A 104 -8.68 -7.12 17.06
C GLY A 104 -8.72 -8.64 16.79
N GLY A 105 -8.37 -9.47 17.77
CA GLY A 105 -8.30 -10.93 17.62
C GLY A 105 -7.00 -11.45 16.99
N GLY A 106 -5.98 -10.60 16.86
CA GLY A 106 -4.65 -10.98 16.39
C GLY A 106 -3.54 -10.33 17.23
N THR A 107 -2.30 -10.75 16.97
CA THR A 107 -1.12 -10.11 17.54
C THR A 107 -0.63 -9.01 16.60
N GLN A 108 -0.28 -7.86 17.13
CA GLN A 108 0.38 -6.77 16.42
C GLN A 108 1.76 -6.51 17.02
N PHE A 109 2.64 -5.90 16.20
CA PHE A 109 3.98 -5.44 16.51
C PHE A 109 5.01 -6.51 16.99
N TYR A 110 4.62 -7.76 17.21
CA TYR A 110 5.52 -8.82 17.69
C TYR A 110 6.17 -9.62 16.56
N VAL A 111 7.47 -9.90 16.67
CA VAL A 111 8.23 -10.93 15.93
C VAL A 111 9.12 -11.63 16.96
N ALA A 112 9.04 -12.96 17.02
CA ALA A 112 9.75 -13.74 18.04
C ALA A 112 11.28 -13.79 17.85
N ASN A 113 11.74 -13.67 16.60
CA ASN A 113 13.15 -13.69 16.25
C ASN A 113 13.39 -12.71 15.09
N GLU A 114 13.93 -11.53 15.40
CA GLU A 114 14.14 -10.46 14.40
C GLU A 114 15.10 -10.89 13.28
N SER A 115 16.11 -11.72 13.57
CA SER A 115 17.02 -12.27 12.53
C SER A 115 16.31 -13.13 11.47
N SER A 116 15.07 -13.56 11.73
CA SER A 116 14.28 -14.28 10.74
C SER A 116 13.75 -13.38 9.61
N LEU A 117 13.86 -12.06 9.75
CA LEU A 117 13.45 -11.08 8.73
C LEU A 117 14.53 -10.86 7.65
N ASP A 118 15.77 -11.29 7.90
CA ASP A 118 16.89 -11.21 6.94
C ASP A 118 16.72 -12.12 5.71
N GLN A 119 15.76 -13.05 5.76
CA GLN A 119 15.49 -14.01 4.70
C GLN A 119 14.00 -14.09 4.40
N PRO A 120 13.60 -14.09 3.11
CA PRO A 120 12.21 -14.28 2.74
C PRO A 120 11.77 -15.75 2.90
N PRO A 121 10.49 -16.02 3.22
CA PRO A 121 9.48 -15.05 3.62
C PRO A 121 9.78 -14.49 5.02
N PRO A 122 9.42 -13.22 5.33
CA PRO A 122 9.68 -12.62 6.64
C PRO A 122 9.16 -13.55 7.74
N GLY A 123 10.06 -13.98 8.62
CA GLY A 123 9.75 -14.89 9.69
C GLY A 123 9.07 -14.23 10.89
N GLY A 124 8.40 -15.07 11.69
CA GLY A 124 7.70 -14.66 12.91
C GLY A 124 6.24 -14.26 12.70
N PRO A 125 5.44 -14.21 13.78
CA PRO A 125 4.09 -13.68 13.71
C PRO A 125 4.14 -12.21 13.26
N SER A 126 3.09 -11.74 12.60
CA SER A 126 2.70 -10.32 12.57
C SER A 126 3.71 -9.23 12.12
N TRP A 127 4.86 -9.54 11.52
CA TRP A 127 5.80 -8.53 10.99
C TRP A 127 5.10 -7.43 10.16
N HIS A 128 4.15 -7.82 9.30
CA HIS A 128 3.39 -6.91 8.44
C HIS A 128 2.61 -5.82 9.20
N SER A 129 2.24 -6.08 10.47
CA SER A 129 1.54 -5.09 11.29
C SER A 129 2.39 -3.83 11.55
N ARG A 130 3.71 -3.94 11.46
CA ARG A 130 4.68 -2.87 11.69
C ARG A 130 4.86 -1.92 10.51
N LEU A 131 4.33 -2.24 9.33
CA LEU A 131 4.53 -1.40 8.16
C LEU A 131 3.82 -0.05 8.36
N PRO A 132 4.48 1.10 8.06
CA PRO A 132 5.72 1.21 7.28
C PRO A 132 7.04 1.34 8.07
N LEU A 133 7.05 1.20 9.41
CA LEU A 133 8.20 1.56 10.26
C LEU A 133 9.50 0.81 9.96
N PRO A 134 9.50 -0.51 9.66
CA PRO A 134 10.73 -1.22 9.36
C PRO A 134 11.58 -0.51 8.31
N TRP A 135 11.00 0.12 7.28
CA TRP A 135 11.79 0.84 6.27
C TRP A 135 12.55 2.05 6.83
N TYR A 136 11.97 2.76 7.80
CA TYR A 136 12.64 3.86 8.48
C TYR A 136 13.76 3.35 9.39
N LEU A 137 13.48 2.30 10.15
CA LEU A 137 14.40 1.74 11.12
C LEU A 137 15.59 1.05 10.46
N GLU A 138 15.36 0.29 9.38
CA GLU A 138 16.41 -0.31 8.55
C GLU A 138 17.28 0.76 7.89
N ARG A 139 16.66 1.84 7.39
CA ARG A 139 17.42 2.98 6.81
C ARG A 139 18.29 3.67 7.86
N ALA A 140 17.83 3.73 9.11
CA ALA A 140 18.57 4.28 10.24
C ALA A 140 19.65 3.33 10.77
N GLY A 141 19.66 2.05 10.35
CA GLY A 141 20.53 1.03 10.92
C GLY A 141 20.19 0.69 12.37
N ALA A 142 18.95 0.92 12.79
CA ALA A 142 18.51 0.71 14.17
C ALA A 142 18.39 -0.78 14.49
N THR A 143 18.88 -1.18 15.67
CA THR A 143 18.70 -2.51 16.24
C THR A 143 17.32 -2.61 16.88
N VAL A 144 16.50 -3.53 16.36
CA VAL A 144 15.10 -3.68 16.77
C VAL A 144 14.91 -4.98 17.56
N ASN A 145 14.00 -4.95 18.53
CA ASN A 145 13.48 -6.15 19.19
C ASN A 145 11.97 -6.01 19.49
N SER A 146 11.34 -7.07 20.00
CA SER A 146 9.93 -7.07 20.40
C SER A 146 9.67 -7.72 21.74
N SER A 147 8.69 -7.19 22.48
CA SER A 147 8.08 -7.93 23.58
C SER A 147 7.05 -8.94 23.07
N ALA A 148 6.90 -10.07 23.75
CA ALA A 148 5.80 -10.98 23.48
C ALA A 148 4.48 -10.37 23.98
N PRO A 149 3.35 -10.58 23.28
CA PRO A 149 2.09 -9.90 23.58
C PRO A 149 1.46 -10.31 24.92
N ASP A 150 1.89 -11.42 25.51
CA ASP A 150 1.38 -11.92 26.79
C ASP A 150 2.35 -11.60 27.95
N THR A 151 3.48 -10.94 27.69
CA THR A 151 4.43 -10.52 28.73
C THR A 151 3.86 -9.30 29.46
N PRO A 152 3.81 -9.31 30.81
CA PRO A 152 3.35 -8.16 31.59
C PRO A 152 4.20 -6.90 31.32
N PRO A 153 3.61 -5.68 31.37
CA PRO A 153 4.33 -4.43 31.10
C PRO A 153 5.58 -4.24 31.95
N ASP A 154 5.49 -4.53 33.25
CA ASP A 154 6.58 -4.36 34.21
C ASP A 154 7.78 -5.27 33.92
N GLU A 155 7.51 -6.44 33.33
CA GLU A 155 8.56 -7.36 32.87
C GLU A 155 9.08 -6.98 31.47
N ALA A 156 8.18 -6.62 30.55
CA ALA A 156 8.53 -6.26 29.17
C ALA A 156 9.36 -4.98 29.06
N LEU A 157 9.21 -4.06 30.02
CA LEU A 157 9.77 -2.71 29.98
C LEU A 157 10.78 -2.42 31.10
N VAL A 158 11.15 -3.43 31.90
CA VAL A 158 12.11 -3.29 33.00
C VAL A 158 13.44 -2.66 32.57
N ASP A 159 13.89 -3.00 31.36
CA ASP A 159 15.10 -2.48 30.72
C ASP A 159 14.74 -1.88 29.35
N ALA A 160 13.66 -1.07 29.31
CA ALA A 160 13.18 -0.46 28.07
C ALA A 160 14.29 0.31 27.33
N PRO A 161 14.45 0.11 26.00
CA PRO A 161 15.40 0.86 25.21
C PRO A 161 14.91 2.29 24.95
N PRO A 162 15.77 3.20 24.45
CA PRO A 162 15.43 4.61 24.27
C PRO A 162 14.17 4.89 23.45
N VAL A 163 13.75 3.95 22.60
CA VAL A 163 12.52 4.06 21.81
C VAL A 163 11.64 2.83 22.04
N VAL A 164 10.38 3.06 22.43
CA VAL A 164 9.34 2.03 22.47
C VAL A 164 8.20 2.43 21.53
N ILE A 165 7.80 1.53 20.64
CA ILE A 165 6.68 1.74 19.71
C ILE A 165 5.59 0.74 20.03
N ALA A 166 4.37 1.22 20.26
CA ALA A 166 3.23 0.41 20.62
C ALA A 166 2.00 0.78 19.77
N HIS A 167 1.03 -0.14 19.75
CA HIS A 167 -0.35 0.20 19.34
C HIS A 167 -0.96 1.17 20.37
N ASP A 168 -1.82 2.09 19.95
CA ASP A 168 -2.48 3.06 20.85
C ASP A 168 -3.29 2.42 21.98
N ASP A 169 -3.98 1.31 21.72
CA ASP A 169 -4.68 0.49 22.72
C ASP A 169 -3.80 0.09 23.92
N ALA A 170 -2.48 -0.06 23.74
CA ALA A 170 -1.54 -0.42 24.82
C ALA A 170 -1.05 0.80 25.63
N ARG A 171 -1.31 2.04 25.18
CA ARG A 171 -0.72 3.25 25.74
C ARG A 171 -0.97 3.39 27.24
N GLU A 172 -2.22 3.25 27.66
CA GLU A 172 -2.59 3.46 29.07
C GLU A 172 -1.93 2.42 29.99
N GLU A 173 -1.76 1.20 29.49
CA GLU A 173 -1.15 0.09 30.20
C GLU A 173 0.36 0.31 30.41
N ILE A 174 1.09 0.73 29.38
CA ILE A 174 2.56 0.79 29.43
C ILE A 174 3.11 2.15 29.87
N ALA A 175 2.30 3.21 29.84
CA ALA A 175 2.78 4.57 30.13
C ALA A 175 3.35 4.72 31.55
N ALA A 176 2.87 3.93 32.53
CA ALA A 176 3.38 3.97 33.90
C ALA A 176 4.79 3.38 34.04
N GLU A 177 5.17 2.44 33.17
CA GLU A 177 6.50 1.82 33.16
C GLU A 177 7.54 2.67 32.41
N LEU A 178 7.07 3.62 31.59
CA LEU A 178 7.89 4.50 30.75
C LEU A 178 7.98 5.92 31.31
N ASP A 179 8.09 6.03 32.63
CA ASP A 179 8.40 7.28 33.30
C ASP A 179 9.71 7.87 32.75
N GLY A 180 9.67 9.15 32.36
CA GLY A 180 10.80 9.82 31.73
C GLY A 180 10.77 9.83 30.19
N TYR A 181 9.82 9.13 29.55
CA TYR A 181 9.65 9.16 28.11
C TYR A 181 8.74 10.32 27.67
N ALA A 182 9.01 10.89 26.49
CA ALA A 182 8.10 11.75 25.75
C ALA A 182 7.23 10.89 24.84
N VAL A 183 5.95 11.23 24.72
CA VAL A 183 4.97 10.43 23.97
C VAL A 183 4.54 11.19 22.72
N ARG A 184 4.56 10.52 21.57
CA ARG A 184 4.05 11.04 20.30
C ARG A 184 3.11 10.03 19.67
N GLU A 185 1.93 10.49 19.28
CA GLU A 185 0.91 9.65 18.64
C GLU A 185 0.83 9.98 17.16
N HIS A 186 0.69 8.95 16.34
CA HIS A 186 0.66 9.10 14.90
C HIS A 186 -0.36 8.18 14.27
N ARG A 187 -1.10 8.72 13.29
CA ARG A 187 -1.90 7.91 12.40
C ARG A 187 -1.01 7.02 11.55
N PHE A 188 -1.24 5.73 11.65
CA PHE A 188 -0.31 4.72 11.16
C PHE A 188 -0.74 4.08 9.84
N LYS A 189 -2.05 3.88 9.67
CA LYS A 189 -2.64 3.30 8.45
C LYS A 189 -3.85 4.11 7.99
N LEU A 190 -4.24 3.92 6.72
CA LEU A 190 -5.40 4.59 6.11
C LEU A 190 -6.72 4.32 6.84
N TRP A 191 -6.79 3.24 7.62
CA TRP A 191 -8.00 2.80 8.33
C TRP A 191 -7.80 2.85 9.85
N GLY A 192 -7.65 4.07 10.39
CA GLY A 192 -7.89 4.37 11.81
C GLY A 192 -7.05 3.60 12.83
N GLU A 193 -5.86 3.15 12.45
CA GLU A 193 -4.90 2.57 13.38
C GLU A 193 -3.89 3.66 13.74
N ASP A 194 -3.77 3.94 15.03
CA ASP A 194 -2.82 4.90 15.56
C ASP A 194 -1.71 4.14 16.31
N ILE A 195 -0.49 4.66 16.24
CA ILE A 195 0.64 4.18 17.03
C ILE A 195 1.07 5.23 18.02
N VAL A 196 1.73 4.77 19.07
CA VAL A 196 2.32 5.61 20.10
C VAL A 196 3.80 5.31 20.17
N VAL A 197 4.61 6.36 19.99
CA VAL A 197 6.07 6.32 20.06
C VAL A 197 6.49 7.00 21.36
N PHE A 198 7.08 6.21 22.25
CA PHE A 198 7.72 6.67 23.46
C PHE A 198 9.20 6.89 23.17
N LEU A 199 9.70 8.07 23.49
CA LEU A 199 11.10 8.48 23.31
C LEU A 199 11.70 8.85 24.66
N ASP A 200 12.77 8.19 25.08
CA ASP A 200 13.49 8.57 26.30
C ASP A 200 13.92 10.04 26.20
N ARG A 201 13.52 10.87 27.18
CA ARG A 201 13.75 12.33 27.10
C ARG A 201 15.23 12.68 27.18
N ASP A 202 16.03 11.89 27.89
CA ASP A 202 17.45 12.14 28.02
C ASP A 202 18.16 11.84 26.69
N ALA A 203 17.82 10.74 26.02
CA ALA A 203 18.30 10.42 24.67
C ALA A 203 17.84 11.48 23.66
N LEU A 204 16.57 11.85 23.67
CA LEU A 204 16.01 12.88 22.77
C LEU A 204 16.67 14.25 22.98
N SER A 205 17.13 14.57 24.19
CA SER A 205 17.81 15.85 24.47
C SER A 205 19.26 15.93 23.96
N ARG A 206 19.85 14.80 23.56
CA ARG A 206 21.23 14.70 23.08
C ARG A 206 21.37 14.80 21.56
N VAL A 207 20.24 14.72 20.83
CA VAL A 207 20.17 14.74 19.37
C VAL A 207 19.81 16.11 18.81
#